data_AF-A0A3D0VSL2-F1
#
_entry.id   AF-A0A3D0VSL2-F1
#
_cell.length_a   1.000
_cell.length_b   1.000
_cell.length_c   1.000
_cell.angle_alpha   90.00
_cell.angle_beta   90.00
_cell.angle_gamma   90.00
#
_symmetry.space_group_name_H-M   'P 1'
#
loop_
_entity.id
_entity.type
_entity.pdbx_description
1 polymer ?
#
loop_
_entity_poly.entity_id
_entity_poly.type
_entity_poly.pdbx_seq_one_letter_code
_entity_poly.pdbx_strand_id
1 'polypeptide(L)'
;MNFRVIKFVREVIINRNFPYYIFAVIMFIALKFLYTQSTNNDLLFILAPTDKLVRIITGTYSVYQPEAGFVHDQLNIIVGKSCAGFNFMLLSFITLSFVTIRRPEKSIYKALVIPATLIFAYIFTIFTNTCRIVVSIHVQNLANIFFTSRPHELLHEATGIAINLSFLVLLFYLAEKSINKRKYNEKPA
;
A
#
# COMPACT_ATOMS: atom_id res chain seq x y z
N MET A 1 -18.66 -9.50 -19.80
CA MET A 1 -17.22 -9.56 -19.43
C MET A 1 -16.44 -8.74 -20.45
N ASN A 2 -15.78 -7.66 -20.00
CA ASN A 2 -15.49 -6.47 -20.82
C ASN A 2 -14.35 -6.72 -21.84
N PHE A 3 -14.54 -6.37 -23.12
CA PHE A 3 -13.61 -6.64 -24.25
C PHE A 3 -12.18 -6.09 -24.00
N ARG A 4 -12.07 -5.03 -23.19
CA ARG A 4 -10.80 -4.47 -22.72
C ARG A 4 -9.99 -5.40 -21.83
N VAL A 5 -10.65 -6.17 -20.96
CA VAL A 5 -10.00 -7.13 -20.05
C VAL A 5 -9.43 -8.30 -20.86
N ILE A 6 -10.17 -8.78 -21.87
CA ILE A 6 -9.70 -9.85 -22.76
C ILE A 6 -8.50 -9.40 -23.59
N LYS A 7 -8.54 -8.17 -24.14
CA LYS A 7 -7.39 -7.60 -24.87
C LYS A 7 -6.16 -7.42 -23.96
N PHE A 8 -6.38 -7.00 -22.71
CA PHE A 8 -5.33 -6.88 -21.70
C PHE A 8 -4.69 -8.25 -21.38
N VAL A 9 -5.50 -9.27 -21.09
CA VAL A 9 -5.02 -10.63 -20.81
C VAL A 9 -4.25 -11.20 -22.00
N ARG A 10 -4.74 -10.99 -23.24
CA ARG A 10 -4.09 -11.47 -24.46
C ARG A 10 -2.75 -10.78 -24.74
N GLU A 11 -2.64 -9.47 -24.51
CA GLU A 11 -1.36 -8.75 -24.64
C GLU A 11 -0.34 -9.12 -23.54
N VAL A 12 -0.79 -9.58 -22.38
CA VAL A 12 0.11 -10.05 -21.32
C VAL A 12 0.70 -11.42 -21.67
N ILE A 13 -0.12 -12.35 -22.17
CA ILE A 13 0.27 -13.75 -22.42
C ILE A 13 1.14 -13.91 -23.67
N ILE A 14 0.93 -13.11 -24.72
CA ILE A 14 1.61 -13.29 -26.03
C ILE A 14 2.94 -12.50 -26.13
N ASN A 15 3.29 -11.70 -25.12
CA ASN A 15 4.34 -10.69 -25.22
C ASN A 15 5.63 -11.09 -24.50
N ARG A 16 6.79 -10.60 -24.95
CA ARG A 16 8.11 -10.77 -24.30
C ARG A 16 8.16 -10.33 -22.82
N ASN A 17 7.10 -9.68 -22.35
CA ASN A 17 6.97 -9.16 -20.99
C ASN A 17 6.37 -10.19 -20.01
N PHE A 18 5.79 -11.29 -20.49
CA PHE A 18 5.21 -12.35 -19.66
C PHE A 18 6.08 -12.80 -18.48
N PRO A 19 7.39 -13.10 -18.63
CA PRO A 19 8.22 -13.52 -17.50
C PRO A 19 8.31 -12.48 -16.37
N TYR A 20 8.24 -11.18 -16.69
CA TYR A 20 8.29 -10.12 -15.67
C TYR A 20 7.00 -10.04 -14.86
N TYR A 21 5.84 -10.27 -15.49
CA TYR A 21 4.57 -10.35 -14.77
C TYR A 21 4.55 -11.56 -13.82
N ILE A 22 5.02 -12.72 -14.28
CA ILE A 22 5.14 -13.91 -13.45
C ILE A 22 6.08 -13.67 -12.28
N PHE A 23 7.25 -13.06 -12.51
CA PHE A 23 8.19 -12.72 -11.45
C PHE A 23 7.57 -11.78 -10.40
N ALA A 24 6.86 -10.73 -10.85
CA ALA A 24 6.17 -9.83 -9.93
C ALA A 24 5.08 -10.53 -9.10
N VAL A 25 4.32 -11.46 -9.70
CA VAL A 25 3.32 -12.27 -9.00
C VAL A 25 3.96 -13.24 -8.01
N ILE A 26 5.05 -13.92 -8.38
CA ILE A 26 5.80 -14.79 -7.46
C ILE A 26 6.31 -13.99 -6.27
N MET A 27 6.89 -12.81 -6.51
CA MET A 27 7.37 -11.95 -5.43
C MET A 27 6.23 -11.47 -4.52
N PHE A 28 5.07 -11.12 -5.09
CA PHE A 28 3.87 -10.80 -4.33
C PHE A 28 3.45 -11.95 -3.41
N ILE A 29 3.36 -13.18 -3.95
CA ILE A 29 2.95 -14.37 -3.19
C ILE A 29 3.97 -14.69 -2.09
N ALA A 30 5.27 -14.66 -2.42
CA ALA A 30 6.33 -14.93 -1.45
C ALA A 30 6.30 -13.92 -0.28
N LEU A 31 6.22 -12.62 -0.59
CA LEU A 31 6.11 -11.59 0.45
C LEU A 31 4.81 -11.71 1.26
N LYS A 32 3.70 -12.10 0.62
CA LYS A 32 2.42 -12.34 1.31
C LYS A 32 2.51 -13.51 2.28
N PHE A 33 3.21 -14.57 1.89
CA PHE A 33 3.44 -15.73 2.76
C PHE A 33 4.31 -15.36 3.96
N LEU A 34 5.44 -14.67 3.71
CA LEU A 34 6.32 -14.16 4.77
C LEU A 34 5.54 -13.29 5.77
N TYR A 35 4.73 -12.35 5.28
CA TYR A 35 3.90 -11.47 6.12
C TYR A 35 2.87 -12.22 6.97
N THR A 36 2.30 -13.30 6.43
CA THR A 36 1.34 -14.11 7.20
C THR A 36 2.01 -14.67 8.46
N GLN A 37 3.25 -15.12 8.35
CA GLN A 37 4.04 -15.67 9.45
C GLN A 37 4.74 -14.62 10.33
N SER A 38 4.86 -13.38 9.86
CA SER A 38 5.57 -12.30 10.58
C SER A 38 4.91 -11.88 11.89
N THR A 39 5.72 -11.53 12.87
CA THR A 39 5.36 -10.89 14.13
C THR A 39 5.47 -9.36 14.03
N ASN A 40 5.10 -8.63 15.09
CA ASN A 40 5.31 -7.17 15.14
C ASN A 40 6.79 -6.80 15.00
N ASN A 41 7.69 -7.62 15.57
CA ASN A 41 9.14 -7.40 15.50
C ASN A 41 9.64 -7.44 14.05
N ASP A 42 9.16 -8.39 13.25
CA ASP A 42 9.54 -8.51 11.84
C ASP A 42 9.02 -7.34 10.99
N LEU A 43 7.98 -6.66 11.46
CA LEU A 43 7.34 -5.53 10.80
C LEU A 43 7.82 -4.18 11.33
N LEU A 44 8.82 -4.14 12.22
CA LEU A 44 9.39 -2.90 12.73
C LEU A 44 9.87 -1.97 11.62
N PHE A 45 10.38 -2.51 10.51
CA PHE A 45 10.84 -1.70 9.39
C PHE A 45 9.73 -0.82 8.80
N ILE A 46 8.45 -1.25 8.85
CA ILE A 46 7.30 -0.48 8.36
C ILE A 46 6.55 0.22 9.50
N LEU A 47 6.48 -0.41 10.67
CA LEU A 47 5.78 0.11 11.84
C LEU A 47 6.53 1.31 12.45
N ALA A 48 7.85 1.21 12.67
CA ALA A 48 8.62 2.27 13.30
C ALA A 48 8.61 3.60 12.53
N PRO A 49 8.81 3.66 11.20
CA PRO A 49 8.69 4.94 10.48
C PRO A 49 7.26 5.46 10.46
N THR A 50 6.25 4.59 10.36
CA THR A 50 4.83 4.99 10.42
C THR A 50 4.51 5.64 11.77
N ASP A 51 4.85 4.96 12.86
CA ASP A 51 4.62 5.41 14.23
C ASP A 51 5.38 6.72 14.52
N LYS A 52 6.62 6.85 14.03
CA LYS A 52 7.36 8.12 14.12
C LYS A 52 6.60 9.28 13.49
N LEU A 53 6.00 9.10 12.32
CA LEU A 53 5.19 10.13 11.68
C LEU A 53 3.89 10.41 12.45
N VAL A 54 3.24 9.36 12.96
CA VAL A 54 2.05 9.51 13.81
C VAL A 54 2.38 10.37 15.02
N ARG A 55 3.44 10.05 15.77
CA ARG A 55 3.90 10.86 16.92
C ARG A 55 4.17 12.31 16.57
N ILE A 56 4.81 12.58 15.42
CA ILE A 56 5.09 13.94 14.97
C ILE A 56 3.78 14.70 14.72
N ILE A 57 2.78 14.06 14.12
CA ILE A 57 1.49 14.68 13.79
C ILE A 57 0.61 14.85 15.03
N THR A 58 0.57 13.86 15.92
CA THR A 58 -0.32 13.86 17.09
C THR A 58 0.31 14.55 18.30
N GLY A 59 1.62 14.74 18.32
CA GLY A 59 2.35 15.25 19.49
C GLY A 59 2.34 14.30 20.68
N THR A 60 2.08 13.00 20.46
CA THR A 60 1.99 11.98 21.52
C THR A 60 3.20 11.06 21.54
N TYR A 61 3.35 10.34 22.65
CA TYR A 61 4.37 9.31 22.81
C TYR A 61 3.78 7.92 22.56
N SER A 62 4.65 7.00 22.14
CA SER A 62 4.33 5.58 21.99
C SER A 62 5.38 4.72 22.65
N VAL A 63 4.95 3.59 23.21
CA VAL A 63 5.83 2.56 23.79
C VAL A 63 5.70 1.30 22.94
N TYR A 64 6.83 0.77 22.48
CA TYR A 64 6.84 -0.48 21.73
C TYR A 64 6.71 -1.69 22.69
N GLN A 65 5.74 -2.54 22.42
CA GLN A 65 5.54 -3.81 23.11
C GLN A 65 5.55 -4.95 22.07
N PRO A 66 6.39 -5.99 22.21
CA PRO A 66 6.51 -7.05 21.20
C PRO A 66 5.18 -7.74 20.83
N GLU A 67 4.32 -7.98 21.81
CA GLU A 67 3.04 -8.68 21.62
C GLU A 67 1.96 -7.80 20.98
N ALA A 68 1.95 -6.50 21.26
CA ALA A 68 0.89 -5.58 20.83
C ALA A 68 1.29 -4.69 19.64
N GLY A 69 2.55 -4.26 19.58
CA GLY A 69 3.05 -3.21 18.69
C GLY A 69 3.30 -1.89 19.44
N PHE A 70 3.16 -0.75 18.75
CA PHE A 70 3.32 0.57 19.36
C PHE A 70 2.02 0.99 20.08
N VAL A 71 2.08 1.11 21.40
CA VAL A 71 0.94 1.48 22.25
C VAL A 71 0.99 2.98 22.51
N HIS A 72 -0.12 3.68 22.25
CA HIS A 72 -0.30 5.10 22.57
C HIS A 72 -1.36 5.26 23.65
N ASP A 73 -0.96 5.30 24.91
CA ASP A 73 -1.90 5.39 26.05
C ASP A 73 -2.77 6.65 26.01
N GLN A 74 -2.19 7.79 25.59
CA GLN A 74 -2.89 9.07 25.49
C GLN A 74 -4.01 9.08 24.44
N LEU A 75 -3.88 8.24 23.42
CA LEU A 75 -4.82 8.14 22.30
C LEU A 75 -5.72 6.91 22.41
N ASN A 76 -5.41 6.00 23.35
CA ASN A 76 -6.08 4.71 23.53
C ASN A 76 -6.06 3.86 22.25
N ILE A 77 -4.94 3.88 21.51
CA ILE A 77 -4.75 3.11 20.28
C ILE A 77 -3.51 2.21 20.33
N ILE A 78 -3.56 1.13 19.57
CA ILE A 78 -2.44 0.20 19.38
C ILE A 78 -2.13 0.12 17.88
N VAL A 79 -0.90 0.44 17.51
CA VAL A 79 -0.38 0.34 16.14
C VAL A 79 0.46 -0.94 16.03
N GLY A 80 -0.21 -2.05 15.76
CA GLY A 80 0.39 -3.38 15.56
C GLY A 80 0.34 -3.88 14.12
N LYS A 81 0.56 -5.19 13.92
CA LYS A 81 0.54 -5.88 12.61
C LYS A 81 -0.68 -5.53 11.74
N SER A 82 -1.88 -5.44 12.32
CA SER A 82 -3.12 -5.06 11.61
C SER A 82 -3.08 -3.65 11.00
N CYS A 83 -2.29 -2.77 11.61
CA CYS A 83 -2.04 -1.40 11.19
C CYS A 83 -0.76 -1.26 10.37
N ALA A 84 -0.03 -2.32 10.03
CA ALA A 84 1.25 -2.19 9.33
C ALA A 84 1.10 -1.71 7.87
N GLY A 85 -0.08 -1.85 7.27
CA GLY A 85 -0.30 -1.48 5.87
C GLY A 85 0.38 -2.40 4.85
N PHE A 86 1.00 -3.51 5.27
CA PHE A 86 1.77 -4.39 4.38
C PHE A 86 0.93 -4.95 3.22
N ASN A 87 -0.33 -5.31 3.45
CA ASN A 87 -1.22 -5.74 2.37
C ASN A 87 -1.44 -4.64 1.32
N PHE A 88 -1.58 -3.39 1.77
CA PHE A 88 -1.70 -2.25 0.87
C PHE A 88 -0.39 -2.00 0.11
N MET A 89 0.77 -2.21 0.74
CA MET A 89 2.07 -2.18 0.08
C MET A 89 2.15 -3.20 -1.07
N LEU A 90 1.72 -4.44 -0.81
CA LEU A 90 1.72 -5.49 -1.83
C LEU A 90 0.76 -5.18 -2.99
N LEU A 91 -0.43 -4.67 -2.69
CA LEU A 91 -1.39 -4.24 -3.71
C LEU A 91 -0.83 -3.08 -4.54
N SER A 92 -0.25 -2.07 -3.88
CA SER A 92 0.40 -0.95 -4.56
C SER A 92 1.56 -1.42 -5.44
N PHE A 93 2.39 -2.34 -4.94
CA PHE A 93 3.50 -2.94 -5.67
C PHE A 93 3.03 -3.66 -6.93
N ILE A 94 2.03 -4.55 -6.83
CA ILE A 94 1.58 -5.34 -7.98
C ILE A 94 0.87 -4.46 -9.00
N THR A 95 0.05 -3.50 -8.56
CA THR A 95 -0.60 -2.52 -9.43
C THR A 95 0.42 -1.70 -10.20
N LEU A 96 1.42 -1.13 -9.53
CA LEU A 96 2.47 -0.35 -10.18
C LEU A 96 3.30 -1.21 -11.13
N SER A 97 3.66 -2.44 -10.73
CA SER A 97 4.43 -3.35 -11.58
C SER A 97 3.68 -3.65 -12.87
N PHE A 98 2.39 -3.95 -12.79
CA PHE A 98 1.58 -4.26 -13.98
C PHE A 98 1.43 -3.05 -14.91
N VAL A 99 1.18 -1.88 -14.33
CA VAL A 99 1.04 -0.63 -15.07
C VAL A 99 2.35 -0.26 -15.78
N THR A 100 3.50 -0.48 -15.13
CA THR A 100 4.81 -0.07 -15.66
C THR A 100 5.42 -1.08 -16.64
N ILE A 101 5.27 -2.40 -16.40
CA ILE A 101 5.76 -3.46 -17.31
C ILE A 101 5.08 -3.40 -18.68
N ARG A 102 3.85 -2.87 -18.74
CA ARG A 102 3.12 -2.65 -20.01
C ARG A 102 3.86 -1.74 -20.99
N ARG A 103 4.82 -0.93 -20.54
CA ARG A 103 5.59 -0.05 -21.41
C ARG A 103 6.48 -0.82 -22.40
N PRO A 104 6.55 -0.37 -23.67
CA PRO A 104 7.49 -0.91 -24.65
C PRO A 104 8.90 -0.35 -24.41
N GLU A 105 9.53 -0.70 -23.28
CA GLU A 105 10.92 -0.35 -22.98
C GLU A 105 11.87 -1.56 -23.13
N LYS A 106 13.19 -1.29 -23.22
CA LYS A 106 14.21 -2.35 -23.27
C LYS A 106 14.17 -3.21 -22.00
N SER A 107 14.52 -4.49 -22.16
CA SER A 107 14.45 -5.54 -21.13
C SER A 107 15.18 -5.18 -19.82
N ILE A 108 16.31 -4.45 -19.88
CA ILE A 108 17.08 -4.05 -18.69
C ILE A 108 16.35 -3.03 -17.80
N TYR A 109 15.58 -2.12 -18.39
CA TYR A 109 14.76 -1.16 -17.62
C TYR A 109 13.61 -1.88 -16.91
N LYS A 110 13.05 -2.93 -17.52
CA LYS A 110 11.97 -3.73 -16.91
C LYS A 110 12.43 -4.50 -15.68
N ALA A 111 13.67 -5.00 -15.67
CA ALA A 111 14.24 -5.65 -14.49
C ALA A 111 14.43 -4.66 -13.33
N LEU A 112 14.87 -3.43 -13.60
CA LEU A 112 15.02 -2.37 -12.59
C LEU A 112 13.69 -1.77 -12.11
N VAL A 113 12.65 -1.84 -12.93
CA VAL A 113 11.31 -1.32 -12.59
C VAL A 113 10.71 -2.07 -11.41
N ILE A 114 10.88 -3.38 -11.31
CA ILE A 114 10.26 -4.20 -10.23
C ILE A 114 10.76 -3.82 -8.82
N PRO A 115 12.08 -3.73 -8.55
CA PRO A 115 12.54 -3.24 -7.25
C PRO A 115 12.18 -1.77 -7.03
N ALA A 116 12.18 -0.94 -8.08
CA ALA A 116 11.77 0.47 -7.96
C ALA A 116 10.29 0.62 -7.56
N THR A 117 9.38 -0.18 -8.14
CA THR A 117 7.95 -0.16 -7.77
C THR A 117 7.73 -0.66 -6.35
N LEU A 118 8.53 -1.63 -5.88
CA LEU A 118 8.47 -2.11 -4.50
C LEU A 118 8.92 -1.04 -3.50
N ILE A 119 10.04 -0.35 -3.76
CA ILE A 119 10.51 0.75 -2.92
C ILE A 119 9.49 1.89 -2.89
N PHE A 120 8.94 2.26 -4.05
CA PHE A 120 7.91 3.29 -4.10
C PHE A 120 6.66 2.88 -3.32
N ALA A 121 6.19 1.64 -3.49
CA ALA A 121 5.04 1.12 -2.76
C ALA A 121 5.27 1.13 -1.24
N TYR A 122 6.48 0.84 -0.77
CA TYR A 122 6.85 0.93 0.64
C TYR A 122 6.73 2.36 1.17
N ILE A 123 7.33 3.35 0.49
CA ILE A 123 7.24 4.76 0.89
C ILE A 123 5.79 5.25 0.89
N PHE A 124 5.04 4.90 -0.16
CA PHE A 124 3.64 5.28 -0.29
C PHE A 124 2.75 4.63 0.79
N THR A 125 3.11 3.43 1.23
CA THR A 125 2.43 2.75 2.33
C THR A 125 2.65 3.46 3.65
N ILE A 126 3.89 3.86 3.98
CA ILE A 126 4.15 4.64 5.20
C ILE A 126 3.26 5.88 5.23
N PHE A 127 3.24 6.64 4.15
CA PHE A 127 2.40 7.84 4.04
C PHE A 127 0.90 7.54 4.22
N THR A 128 0.36 6.63 3.41
CA THR A 128 -1.08 6.29 3.42
C THR A 128 -1.51 5.73 4.77
N ASN A 129 -0.66 4.90 5.37
CA ASN A 129 -0.95 4.25 6.62
C ASN A 129 -0.87 5.23 7.82
N THR A 130 0.05 6.20 7.78
CA THR A 130 0.03 7.33 8.72
C THR A 130 -1.29 8.10 8.59
N CYS A 131 -1.73 8.46 7.38
CA CYS A 131 -3.02 9.11 7.18
C CYS A 131 -4.18 8.26 7.72
N ARG A 132 -4.16 6.94 7.48
CA ARG A 132 -5.17 6.01 8.00
C ARG A 132 -5.26 6.05 9.52
N ILE A 133 -4.13 5.97 10.22
CA ILE A 133 -4.10 5.97 11.68
C ILE A 133 -4.60 7.30 12.23
N VAL A 134 -4.11 8.42 11.70
CA VAL A 134 -4.52 9.77 12.11
C VAL A 134 -6.03 9.99 11.90
N VAL A 135 -6.55 9.67 10.72
CA VAL A 135 -8.00 9.78 10.45
C VAL A 135 -8.79 8.85 11.36
N SER A 136 -8.32 7.63 11.62
CA SER A 136 -9.00 6.71 12.52
C SER A 136 -9.11 7.26 13.94
N ILE A 137 -8.08 7.95 14.46
CA ILE A 137 -8.14 8.63 15.76
C ILE A 137 -9.26 9.68 15.76
N HIS A 138 -9.32 10.53 14.73
CA HIS A 138 -10.35 11.57 14.63
C HIS A 138 -11.76 10.99 14.49
N VAL A 139 -11.94 9.96 13.66
CA VAL A 139 -13.23 9.29 13.47
C VAL A 139 -13.69 8.63 14.76
N GLN A 140 -12.80 7.99 15.52
CA GLN A 140 -13.12 7.40 16.81
C GLN A 140 -13.52 8.46 17.85
N ASN A 141 -12.80 9.58 17.90
CA ASN A 141 -13.15 10.69 18.81
C ASN A 141 -14.53 11.28 18.49
N LEU A 142 -14.87 11.44 17.20
CA LEU A 142 -16.21 11.88 16.79
C LEU A 142 -17.27 10.84 17.14
N ALA A 143 -17.02 9.56 16.89
CA ALA A 143 -17.97 8.50 17.20
C ALA A 143 -18.27 8.40 18.70
N ASN A 144 -17.27 8.61 19.57
CA ASN A 144 -17.45 8.63 21.03
C ASN A 144 -18.41 9.73 21.52
N ILE A 145 -18.60 10.79 20.73
CA ILE A 145 -19.55 11.88 21.04
C ILE A 145 -20.98 11.47 20.67
N PHE A 146 -21.16 10.71 19.59
CA PHE A 146 -22.48 10.38 19.03
C PHE A 146 -23.02 8.99 19.41
N PHE A 147 -22.15 8.04 19.73
CA PHE A 147 -22.52 6.64 19.97
C PHE A 147 -22.00 6.18 21.35
N THR A 148 -22.92 5.70 22.19
CA THR A 148 -22.63 5.12 23.52
C THR A 148 -22.05 3.70 23.44
N SER A 149 -22.40 2.94 22.40
CA SER A 149 -21.76 1.67 22.09
C SER A 149 -20.41 1.95 21.43
N ARG A 150 -19.37 1.20 21.81
CA ARG A 150 -17.98 1.38 21.37
C ARG A 150 -17.59 0.45 20.21
N PRO A 151 -17.94 0.71 18.94
CA PRO A 151 -17.50 -0.11 17.81
C PRO A 151 -16.07 0.28 17.37
N HIS A 152 -15.10 0.34 18.31
CA HIS A 152 -13.74 0.79 18.02
C HIS A 152 -13.09 -0.01 16.88
N GLU A 153 -13.26 -1.34 16.90
CA GLU A 153 -12.68 -2.22 15.89
C GLU A 153 -13.33 -2.02 14.51
N LEU A 154 -14.66 -2.01 14.45
CA LEU A 154 -15.40 -1.84 13.19
C LEU A 154 -15.11 -0.49 12.52
N LEU A 155 -15.05 0.59 13.31
CA LEU A 155 -14.73 1.92 12.77
C LEU A 155 -13.30 2.00 12.27
N HIS A 156 -12.35 1.38 12.99
CA HIS A 156 -10.96 1.32 12.57
C HIS A 156 -10.78 0.52 11.27
N GLU A 157 -11.48 -0.61 11.13
CA GLU A 157 -11.46 -1.43 9.92
C GLU A 157 -12.12 -0.72 8.74
N ALA A 158 -13.32 -0.16 8.93
CA ALA A 158 -14.04 0.56 7.88
C ALA A 158 -13.25 1.77 7.37
N THR A 159 -12.65 2.55 8.29
CA THR A 159 -11.75 3.67 7.95
C THR A 159 -10.54 3.16 7.17
N GLY A 160 -10.00 2.02 7.56
CA GLY A 160 -8.91 1.36 6.84
C GLY A 160 -9.27 0.99 5.41
N ILE A 161 -10.44 0.38 5.19
CA ILE A 161 -10.92 0.02 3.85
C ILE A 161 -11.10 1.28 2.99
N ALA A 162 -11.80 2.30 3.51
CA ALA A 162 -12.10 3.52 2.77
C ALA A 162 -10.83 4.26 2.32
N ILE A 163 -9.87 4.44 3.24
CA ILE A 163 -8.62 5.14 2.96
C ILE A 163 -7.73 4.33 2.02
N ASN A 164 -7.50 3.04 2.31
CA ASN A 164 -6.62 2.21 1.49
C ASN A 164 -7.17 2.06 0.06
N LEU A 165 -8.48 1.84 -0.11
CA LEU A 165 -9.06 1.74 -1.45
C LEU A 165 -8.94 3.06 -2.22
N SER A 166 -9.23 4.18 -1.56
CA SER A 166 -9.15 5.51 -2.19
C SER A 166 -7.73 5.82 -2.67
N PHE A 167 -6.72 5.57 -1.83
CA PHE A 167 -5.32 5.78 -2.20
C PHE A 167 -4.83 4.78 -3.25
N LEU A 168 -5.31 3.53 -3.24
CA LEU A 168 -4.95 2.56 -4.27
C LEU A 168 -5.50 2.94 -5.65
N VAL A 169 -6.75 3.39 -5.71
CA VAL A 169 -7.37 3.89 -6.94
C VAL A 169 -6.66 5.15 -7.44
N LEU A 170 -6.36 6.08 -6.52
CA LEU A 170 -5.59 7.27 -6.85
C LEU A 170 -4.21 6.92 -7.41
N LEU A 171 -3.50 5.98 -6.78
CA LEU A 171 -2.20 5.49 -7.23
C LEU A 171 -2.28 4.91 -8.65
N PHE A 172 -3.26 4.04 -8.91
CA PHE A 172 -3.49 3.47 -10.23
C PHE A 172 -3.73 4.57 -11.28
N TYR A 173 -4.63 5.52 -10.98
CA TYR A 173 -4.95 6.62 -11.88
C TYR A 173 -3.74 7.50 -12.19
N LEU A 174 -2.99 7.90 -11.16
CA LEU A 174 -1.77 8.71 -11.32
C LEU A 174 -0.70 7.97 -12.10
N ALA A 175 -0.53 6.67 -11.85
CA ALA A 175 0.41 5.84 -12.59
C ALA A 175 0.03 5.75 -14.07
N GLU A 176 -1.22 5.42 -14.41
CA GLU A 176 -1.68 5.38 -15.81
C GLU A 176 -1.53 6.75 -16.50
N LYS A 177 -1.94 7.84 -15.83
CA LYS A 177 -1.83 9.19 -16.39
C LYS A 177 -0.38 9.58 -16.67
N SER A 178 0.54 9.25 -15.75
CA SER A 178 1.96 9.53 -15.90
C SER A 178 2.58 8.77 -17.08
N ILE A 179 2.13 7.54 -17.33
CA ILE A 179 2.55 6.75 -18.48
C ILE A 179 2.03 7.36 -19.78
N ASN A 180 0.74 7.68 -19.83
CA ASN A 180 0.11 8.20 -21.05
C ASN A 180 0.67 9.58 -21.44
N LYS A 181 1.00 10.43 -20.47
CA LYS A 181 1.68 11.72 -20.73
C LYS A 181 3.05 11.52 -21.38
N ARG A 182 3.83 10.55 -20.93
CA ARG A 182 5.16 10.26 -21.49
C ARG A 182 5.10 9.76 -22.93
N LYS A 183 4.13 8.89 -23.25
CA LYS A 183 3.91 8.38 -24.61
C LYS A 183 3.62 9.49 -25.63
N TYR A 184 3.03 10.61 -25.20
CA TYR A 184 2.75 11.75 -26.07
C TYR A 184 4.01 12.59 -26.37
N ASN A 185 4.96 12.63 -25.43
CA ASN A 185 6.21 13.39 -25.55
C ASN A 185 7.32 12.64 -26.31
N GLU A 186 7.17 11.33 -26.55
CA GLU A 186 8.13 10.50 -27.29
C GLU A 186 7.76 10.30 -28.77
N LYS A 187 6.72 10.98 -29.29
CA LYS A 187 6.48 10.99 -30.74
C LYS A 187 7.63 11.77 -31.41
N PRO A 188 8.40 11.17 -32.33
CA PRO A 188 9.43 11.90 -33.06
C PRO A 188 8.77 12.96 -33.94
N ALA A 189 9.34 14.17 -33.91
CA ALA A 189 9.14 15.18 -34.93
C ALA A 189 9.74 14.72 -36.26
#